data_AF-A0A7C6T595-F1
#
_entry.id   AF-A0A7C6T595-F1
#
_cell.length_a   1.000
_cell.length_b   1.000
_cell.length_c   1.000
_cell.angle_alpha   90.00
_cell.angle_beta   90.00
_cell.angle_gamma   90.00
#
_symmetry.space_group_name_H-M   'P 1'
#
loop_
_entity.id
_entity.type
_entity.pdbx_description
1 polymer ?
#
loop_
_entity_poly.entity_id
_entity_poly.type
_entity_poly.pdbx_seq_one_letter_code
_entity_poly.pdbx_strand_id
1 'polypeptide(L)' 'FFSTAGHGRVSHAGIYVGDGRFVHAPSSGGTVRLDSVDAKYWNKAYLQAKRVLNSETLVVNP' A
#
# COMPACT_ATOMS: atom_id res chain seq x y z
N PHE A 1 4.96 -0.04 0.51
CA PHE A 1 5.70 1.11 -0.05
C PHE A 1 6.28 0.70 -1.38
N PHE A 2 6.16 1.57 -2.38
CA PHE A 2 6.48 1.24 -3.77
C PHE A 2 7.35 2.32 -4.45
N SER A 3 8.12 1.91 -5.46
CA SER A 3 8.91 2.77 -6.35
C SER A 3 8.24 2.89 -7.72
N THR A 4 7.12 3.60 -7.78
CA THR A 4 6.36 3.84 -9.02
C THR A 4 7.05 4.83 -9.96
N ALA A 5 7.96 5.67 -9.44
CA ALA A 5 8.75 6.62 -10.21
C ALA A 5 10.06 6.04 -10.79
N GLY A 6 10.39 4.77 -10.50
CA GLY A 6 11.49 4.05 -11.20
C GLY A 6 12.92 4.29 -10.69
N HIS A 7 13.12 4.98 -9.57
CA HIS A 7 14.46 5.32 -9.04
C HIS A 7 14.89 4.48 -7.83
N GLY A 8 14.21 3.36 -7.54
CA GLY A 8 14.48 2.51 -6.37
C GLY A 8 14.16 3.16 -5.01
N ARG A 9 13.64 4.40 -5.02
CA ARG A 9 13.22 5.14 -3.84
C ARG A 9 11.71 5.04 -3.67
N VAL A 10 11.26 5.15 -2.42
CA VAL A 10 9.84 5.21 -2.10
C VAL A 10 9.23 6.45 -2.75
N SER A 11 8.25 6.24 -3.63
CA SER A 11 7.47 7.30 -4.27
C SER A 11 5.97 7.12 -4.11
N HIS A 12 5.53 5.97 -3.57
CA HIS A 12 4.12 5.65 -3.41
C HIS A 12 3.86 4.79 -2.16
N ALA A 13 2.69 4.97 -1.56
CA ALA A 13 2.22 4.21 -0.40
C ALA A 13 0.79 3.73 -0.60
N GLY A 14 0.44 2.65 0.12
CA GLY A 14 -0.89 2.08 0.13
C GLY A 14 -1.10 1.30 1.41
N ILE A 15 -2.36 1.09 1.78
CA ILE A 15 -2.74 0.38 2.99
C ILE A 15 -3.10 -1.05 2.60
N TYR A 16 -2.38 -2.02 3.15
CA TYR A 16 -2.70 -3.43 2.94
C TYR A 16 -3.98 -3.79 3.71
N VAL A 17 -4.93 -4.43 3.03
CA VAL A 17 -6.26 -4.73 3.58
C VAL A 17 -6.55 -6.23 3.69
N GLY A 18 -5.58 -7.09 3.38
CA GLY A 18 -5.74 -8.54 3.36
C GLY A 18 -5.86 -9.10 1.94
N ASP A 19 -5.83 -10.43 1.82
CA ASP A 19 -6.00 -11.18 0.57
C ASP A 19 -5.09 -10.76 -0.59
N GLY A 20 -3.85 -10.35 -0.30
CA GLY A 20 -2.93 -9.87 -1.32
C GLY A 20 -3.33 -8.52 -1.93
N ARG A 21 -4.28 -7.80 -1.33
CA ARG A 21 -4.82 -6.52 -1.82
C ARG A 21 -4.45 -5.34 -0.94
N PHE A 22 -4.39 -4.18 -1.58
CA PHE A 22 -4.13 -2.91 -0.91
C PHE A 22 -4.99 -1.80 -1.53
N VAL A 23 -5.36 -0.82 -0.70
CA VAL A 23 -6.04 0.41 -1.13
C VAL A 23 -5.04 1.55 -1.28
N HIS A 24 -5.19 2.36 -2.33
CA HIS A 24 -4.32 3.50 -2.59
C HIS A 24 -4.96 4.53 -3.53
N ALA A 25 -4.40 5.74 -3.53
CA ALA A 25 -4.71 6.79 -4.50
C ALA A 25 -3.65 6.78 -5.62
N PRO A 26 -3.93 6.20 -6.81
CA PRO A 26 -2.91 5.88 -7.81
C PRO A 26 -2.22 7.11 -8.44
N SER A 27 -2.92 8.25 -8.45
CA SER A 27 -2.43 9.51 -9.04
C SER A 27 -3.19 10.69 -8.46
N SER A 28 -2.61 11.89 -8.57
CA SER A 28 -3.30 13.14 -8.23
C SER A 28 -4.61 13.27 -9.02
N GLY A 29 -5.72 13.53 -8.32
CA GLY A 29 -7.06 13.60 -8.91
C GLY A 29 -7.65 12.26 -9.37
N GLY A 30 -6.96 11.15 -9.18
CA GLY A 30 -7.43 9.81 -9.52
C GLY A 30 -8.35 9.20 -8.47
N THR A 31 -9.08 8.15 -8.86
CA THR A 31 -9.98 7.41 -7.96
C THR A 31 -9.21 6.47 -7.04
N VAL A 32 -9.50 6.52 -5.74
CA VAL A 32 -9.02 5.54 -4.76
C VAL A 32 -9.58 4.17 -5.12
N ARG A 33 -8.71 3.15 -5.18
CA ARG A 33 -9.11 1.81 -5.60
C ARG A 33 -8.32 0.72 -4.88
N LEU A 34 -8.79 -0.51 -5.05
CA LEU A 34 -8.11 -1.72 -4.63
C LEU A 34 -7.31 -2.30 -5.81
N ASP A 35 -6.05 -2.61 -5.57
CA ASP A 35 -5.20 -3.36 -6.48
C ASP A 35 -4.56 -4.56 -5.75
N SER A 36 -4.10 -5.55 -6.51
CA SER A 36 -3.32 -6.68 -5.96
C SER A 36 -1.84 -6.31 -5.89
N VAL A 37 -1.19 -6.66 -4.76
CA VAL A 37 0.27 -6.55 -4.59
C VAL A 37 1.02 -7.48 -5.54
N ASP A 38 0.42 -8.61 -5.90
CA ASP A 38 1.04 -9.64 -6.76
C ASP A 38 0.91 -9.33 -8.26
N ALA A 39 0.12 -8.31 -8.62
CA ALA A 39 0.07 -7.83 -9.99
C ALA A 39 1.46 -7.38 -10.44
N LYS A 40 1.90 -7.82 -11.62
CA LYS A 40 3.26 -7.61 -12.15
C LYS A 40 3.81 -6.19 -11.96
N TYR A 41 2.98 -5.17 -12.18
CA TYR A 41 3.33 -3.77 -11.99
C TYR A 41 3.67 -3.45 -10.52
N TRP A 42 2.77 -3.80 -9.60
CA TRP A 42 2.92 -3.54 -8.16
C TRP A 42 4.00 -4.40 -7.53
N ASN A 43 4.10 -5.66 -7.94
CA ASN A 43 5.14 -6.57 -7.46
C ASN A 43 6.54 -6.06 -7.82
N LYS A 44 6.76 -5.62 -9.07
CA LYS A 44 8.03 -5.03 -9.50
C LYS A 44 8.37 -3.73 -8.75
N ALA A 45 7.35 -2.95 -8.40
CA ALA A 45 7.54 -1.68 -7.70
C ALA A 45 7.67 -1.83 -6.18
N TYR A 46 7.35 -2.99 -5.59
CA TYR A 46 7.34 -3.18 -4.14
C TYR A 46 8.74 -3.04 -3.54
N LEU A 47 8.86 -2.24 -2.47
CA LEU A 47 10.11 -2.04 -1.74
C LEU A 47 10.06 -2.65 -0.34
N GLN A 48 9.02 -2.32 0.43
CA GLN A 48 8.88 -2.76 1.82
C GLN A 48 7.45 -2.52 2.34
N ALA A 49 7.14 -3.11 3.50
CA ALA A 49 5.94 -2.85 4.27
C ALA A 49 6.31 -2.50 5.71
N LYS A 50 5.50 -1.64 6.35
CA LYS A 50 5.65 -1.29 7.77
C LYS A 50 4.27 -1.36 8.43
N ARG A 51 4.21 -1.92 9.63
CA ARG A 51 3.04 -1.86 10.50
C ARG A 51 3.18 -0.64 11.42
N VAL A 52 2.19 0.24 11.39
CA VAL A 52 2.14 1.44 12.25
C VAL A 52 1.25 1.25 13.47
N LEU A 53 0.33 0.29 13.41
CA LEU A 53 -0.54 -0.08 14.53
C LEU A 53 0.18 -1.05 15.46
N ASN A 54 0.38 -0.64 16.70
CA ASN A 54 0.79 -1.47 17.83
C ASN A 54 -0.43 -2.21 18.42
N SER A 55 -0.22 -3.38 19.03
CA SER A 55 -1.32 -4.21 19.58
C SER A 55 -2.14 -3.51 20.67
N GLU A 56 -1.59 -2.48 21.30
CA GLU A 56 -2.25 -1.66 22.34
C GLU A 56 -3.26 -0.63 21.76
N THR A 57 -3.28 -0.42 20.44
CA THR A 57 -4.15 0.57 19.76
C THR A 57 -5.15 -0.08 18.81
N LEU A 58 -5.50 -1.34 19.06
CA LEU A 58 -6.76 -1.87 18.57
C LEU A 58 -7.86 -1.29 19.46
N VAL A 59 -8.40 -0.15 19.03
CA VAL A 59 -9.60 0.43 19.63
C VAL A 59 -10.69 -0.63 19.52
N VAL A 60 -10.99 -1.27 20.65
CA VAL A 60 -12.23 -2.03 20.83
C VAL A 60 -13.32 -0.98 20.69
N ASN A 61 -14.09 -1.02 19.60
CA ASN A 61 -15.34 -0.26 19.54
C ASN A 61 -16.26 -0.86 20.61
N PRO A 62 -16.65 -0.10 21.66
CA PRO A 62 -17.67 -0.54 22.59
C PRO A 62 -19.01 -0.77 21.87
#